data_AF-A0A7C6AX14-F1
#
_entry.id   AF-A0A7C6AX14-F1
#
_cell.length_a   1.000
_cell.length_b   1.000
_cell.length_c   1.000
_cell.angle_alpha   90.00
_cell.angle_beta   90.00
_cell.angle_gamma   90.00
#
_symmetry.space_group_name_H-M   'P 1'
#
loop_
_entity.id
_entity.type
_entity.pdbx_description
1 polymer ?
#
loop_
_entity_poly.entity_id
_entity_poly.type
_entity_poly.pdbx_seq_one_letter_code
_entity_poly.pdbx_strand_id
1 'polypeptide(L)'
;HQKIAIVAGIIFGGMCLVGATMLIMRRLKDPRIVATSRKRDLLVIGWLLATVIVGLLTTLVSMNHVSHGDASTMIALTSYVQSVATLQADPSLLTDVNPIFKFHMLLGMTVFLIFPFTRLVHIWSVPLTYLSRAYQIVRTKYVTAR
;
A
#
# COMPACT_ATOMS: atom_id res chain seq x y z
N HIS A 1 -19.89 -2.46 -7.25
CA HIS A 1 -18.65 -2.38 -6.44
C HIS A 1 -17.89 -1.06 -6.60
N GLN A 2 -17.86 -0.42 -7.77
CA GLN A 2 -17.12 0.83 -8.02
C GLN A 2 -17.45 1.99 -7.06
N LYS A 3 -18.73 2.22 -6.76
CA LYS A 3 -19.16 3.30 -5.83
C LYS A 3 -18.61 3.10 -4.40
N ILE A 4 -18.59 1.87 -3.90
CA ILE A 4 -18.03 1.53 -2.58
C ILE A 4 -16.52 1.78 -2.57
N ALA A 5 -15.83 1.36 -3.63
CA ALA A 5 -14.39 1.58 -3.77
C ALA A 5 -14.03 3.09 -3.77
N ILE A 6 -14.83 3.92 -4.45
CA ILE A 6 -14.63 5.38 -4.46
C ILE A 6 -14.85 5.98 -3.06
N VAL A 7 -15.98 5.70 -2.42
CA VAL A 7 -16.32 6.30 -1.12
C VAL A 7 -15.34 5.85 -0.04
N ALA A 8 -15.11 4.54 0.08
CA ALA A 8 -14.16 4.00 1.05
C ALA A 8 -12.73 4.46 0.73
N GLY A 9 -12.35 4.50 -0.55
CA GLY A 9 -11.04 4.94 -1.01
C GLY A 9 -10.73 6.39 -0.66
N ILE A 10 -11.69 7.31 -0.82
CA ILE A 10 -11.51 8.72 -0.43
C ILE A 10 -11.34 8.85 1.08
N ILE A 11 -12.17 8.15 1.87
CA ILE A 11 -12.11 8.23 3.34
C ILE A 11 -10.78 7.67 3.85
N PHE A 12 -10.48 6.41 3.56
CA PHE A 12 -9.27 5.75 4.06
C PHE A 12 -8.00 6.32 3.43
N GLY A 13 -8.03 6.64 2.13
CA GLY A 13 -6.92 7.29 1.43
C GLY A 13 -6.64 8.69 1.96
N GLY A 14 -7.69 9.48 2.26
CA GLY A 14 -7.56 10.79 2.89
C GLY A 14 -6.95 10.71 4.30
N MET A 15 -7.44 9.80 5.13
CA MET A 15 -6.86 9.53 6.46
C MET A 15 -5.39 9.11 6.36
N CYS A 16 -5.06 8.24 5.41
CA CYS A 16 -3.70 7.79 5.15
C CYS A 16 -2.79 8.95 4.71
N LEU A 17 -3.26 9.81 3.81
CA LEU A 17 -2.52 10.97 3.31
C LEU A 17 -2.18 11.93 4.46
N VAL A 18 -3.17 12.25 5.30
CA VAL A 18 -3.00 13.11 6.46
C VAL A 18 -2.00 12.52 7.45
N GLY A 19 -2.14 11.23 7.80
CA GLY A 19 -1.22 10.53 8.70
C GLY A 19 0.21 10.46 8.16
N ALA A 20 0.38 10.09 6.89
CA ALA A 20 1.68 10.03 6.23
C ALA A 20 2.36 11.40 6.16
N THR A 21 1.60 12.46 5.89
CA THR A 21 2.08 13.84 5.87
C THR A 21 2.56 14.29 7.26
N MET A 22 1.81 14.00 8.31
CA MET A 22 2.25 14.29 9.68
C MET A 22 3.54 13.54 10.04
N LEU A 23 3.64 12.26 9.68
CA LEU A 23 4.79 11.43 9.98
C LEU A 23 6.06 11.87 9.22
N ILE A 24 5.94 12.26 7.94
CA ILE A 24 7.09 12.76 7.19
C ILE A 24 7.54 14.14 7.71
N MET A 25 6.60 15.02 8.05
CA MET A 25 6.91 16.31 8.68
C MET A 25 7.65 16.12 10.01
N ARG A 26 7.17 15.20 10.85
CA ARG A 26 7.83 14.84 12.10
C ARG A 26 9.24 14.30 11.86
N ARG A 27 9.42 13.42 10.86
CA ARG A 27 10.71 12.80 10.56
C ARG A 27 11.75 13.80 10.06
N LEU A 28 11.34 14.87 9.38
CA LEU A 28 12.24 15.88 8.83
C LEU A 28 12.50 17.06 9.78
N LYS A 29 11.53 17.40 10.64
CA LYS A 29 11.62 18.60 11.51
C LYS A 29 12.13 18.31 12.92
N ASP A 30 11.96 17.10 13.43
CA ASP A 30 12.40 16.75 14.79
C ASP A 30 13.89 16.35 14.78
N PRO A 31 14.79 17.13 15.41
CA PRO A 31 16.23 16.88 15.38
C PRO A 31 16.61 15.52 15.98
N ARG A 32 15.83 14.99 16.93
CA ARG A 32 16.08 13.67 17.53
C ARG A 32 15.83 12.54 16.54
N ILE A 33 14.81 12.70 15.70
CA ILE A 33 14.40 11.68 14.72
C ILE A 33 15.28 11.77 13.48
N VAL A 34 15.63 12.97 13.03
CA VAL A 34 16.55 13.15 11.90
C VAL A 34 17.91 12.52 12.21
N ALA A 35 18.44 12.72 13.42
CA ALA A 35 19.74 12.17 13.84
C ALA A 35 19.78 10.63 13.89
N THR A 36 18.64 9.97 14.09
CA THR A 36 18.55 8.51 14.28
C THR A 36 17.91 7.76 13.11
N SER A 37 17.33 8.48 12.14
CA SER A 37 16.62 7.89 11.01
C SER A 37 17.57 7.48 9.88
N ARG A 38 17.28 6.36 9.21
CA ARG A 38 18.01 5.94 8.01
C ARG A 38 17.37 6.55 6.77
N LYS A 39 18.16 6.80 5.72
CA LYS A 39 17.68 7.32 4.42
C LYS A 39 16.58 6.44 3.79
N ARG A 40 16.70 5.11 3.94
CA ARG A 40 15.69 4.12 3.50
C ARG A 40 14.31 4.37 4.10
N ASP A 41 14.24 4.90 5.32
CA ASP A 41 12.97 5.14 6.01
C ASP A 41 12.25 6.37 5.48
N LEU A 42 13.03 7.37 5.07
CA LEU A 42 12.51 8.55 4.39
C LEU A 42 12.05 8.20 2.97
N LEU A 43 12.82 7.35 2.27
CA LEU A 43 12.45 6.85 0.95
C LEU A 43 11.09 6.14 1.00
N VAL A 44 10.89 5.21 1.94
CA VAL A 44 9.64 4.45 2.06
C VAL A 44 8.45 5.36 2.31
N ILE A 45 8.54 6.25 3.31
CA ILE A 45 7.39 7.10 3.64
C ILE A 45 7.09 8.11 2.52
N GLY A 46 8.12 8.62 1.83
CA GLY A 46 7.95 9.46 0.65
C GLY A 46 7.31 8.69 -0.52
N TRP A 47 7.73 7.45 -0.75
CA TRP A 47 7.17 6.60 -1.80
C TRP A 47 5.70 6.22 -1.54
N LEU A 48 5.38 5.87 -0.30
CA LEU A 48 3.99 5.63 0.13
C LEU A 48 3.14 6.90 -0.03
N LEU A 49 3.67 8.06 0.35
CA LEU A 49 2.97 9.34 0.18
C LEU A 49 2.68 9.61 -1.31
N ALA A 50 3.66 9.45 -2.18
CA ALA A 50 3.49 9.60 -3.62
C ALA A 50 2.43 8.63 -4.17
N THR A 51 2.49 7.36 -3.73
CA THR A 51 1.53 6.32 -4.15
C THR A 51 0.10 6.68 -3.73
N VAL A 52 -0.10 7.16 -2.50
CA VAL A 52 -1.42 7.58 -1.99
C VAL A 52 -1.94 8.81 -2.72
N ILE A 53 -1.10 9.81 -2.98
CA ILE A 53 -1.49 11.00 -3.75
C ILE A 53 -1.99 10.59 -5.13
N VAL A 54 -1.21 9.79 -5.86
CA VAL A 54 -1.60 9.30 -7.19
C VAL A 54 -2.87 8.45 -7.10
N GLY A 55 -3.00 7.59 -6.08
CA GLY A 55 -4.20 6.78 -5.86
C GLY A 55 -5.47 7.62 -5.66
N LEU A 56 -5.39 8.69 -4.86
CA LEU A 56 -6.50 9.62 -4.69
C LEU A 56 -6.84 10.35 -5.99
N LEU A 57 -5.84 10.75 -6.78
CA LEU A 57 -6.07 11.35 -8.11
C LEU A 57 -6.79 10.38 -9.06
N THR A 58 -6.42 9.09 -9.07
CA THR A 58 -7.14 8.08 -9.87
C THR A 58 -8.61 7.93 -9.43
N THR A 59 -8.90 8.17 -8.16
CA THR A 59 -10.27 8.11 -7.63
C THR A 59 -11.11 9.28 -8.15
N LEU A 60 -10.55 10.48 -8.25
CA LEU A 60 -11.21 11.63 -8.89
C LEU A 60 -11.49 11.37 -10.37
N VAL A 61 -10.53 10.77 -11.09
CA VAL A 61 -10.74 10.38 -12.49
C VAL A 61 -11.83 9.31 -12.60
N SER A 62 -11.87 8.35 -11.66
CA SER A 62 -12.90 7.31 -11.62
C SER A 62 -14.30 7.86 -11.32
N MET A 63 -14.41 8.94 -10.54
CA MET A 63 -15.68 9.64 -10.33
C MET A 63 -16.25 10.22 -11.64
N ASN A 64 -15.38 10.74 -12.52
CA ASN A 64 -15.80 11.19 -13.85
C ASN A 64 -16.27 10.02 -14.74
N HIS A 65 -15.70 8.82 -14.61
CA HIS A 65 -16.18 7.66 -15.38
C HIS A 65 -17.56 7.20 -14.88
N VAL A 66 -17.78 7.21 -13.56
CA VAL A 66 -19.08 6.86 -12.96
C VAL A 66 -20.17 7.86 -13.36
N SER A 67 -19.87 9.16 -13.50
CA SER A 67 -20.85 10.15 -13.95
C SER A 67 -21.28 9.93 -15.41
N HIS A 68 -20.44 9.27 -16.22
CA HIS A 68 -20.75 8.86 -17.59
C HIS A 68 -21.29 7.41 -17.68
N GLY A 69 -21.47 6.72 -16.54
CA GLY A 69 -22.00 5.35 -16.48
C GLY A 69 -21.00 4.27 -16.91
N ASP A 70 -19.72 4.58 -17.05
CA ASP A 70 -18.71 3.64 -17.54
C ASP A 70 -17.90 2.99 -16.41
N ALA A 71 -17.92 1.66 -16.37
CA ALA A 71 -17.18 0.82 -15.45
C ALA A 71 -16.04 0.03 -16.13
N SER A 72 -15.85 0.22 -17.44
CA SER A 72 -14.87 -0.50 -18.27
C SER A 72 -13.46 -0.47 -17.69
N THR A 73 -13.00 0.71 -17.26
CA THR A 73 -11.66 0.91 -16.67
C THR A 73 -11.43 0.08 -15.41
N MET A 74 -12.43 -0.01 -14.52
CA MET A 74 -12.31 -0.81 -13.29
C MET A 74 -12.22 -2.30 -13.62
N ILE A 75 -13.02 -2.75 -14.59
CA ILE A 75 -13.05 -4.16 -15.03
C ILE A 75 -11.70 -4.51 -15.66
N ALA A 76 -11.19 -3.69 -16.58
CA ALA A 76 -9.89 -3.88 -17.24
C ALA A 76 -8.73 -3.99 -16.23
N LEU A 77 -8.68 -3.09 -15.24
CA LEU A 77 -7.67 -3.12 -14.18
C LEU A 77 -7.79 -4.39 -13.30
N THR A 78 -9.01 -4.79 -12.95
CA THR A 78 -9.25 -5.99 -12.13
C THR A 78 -8.84 -7.25 -12.89
N SER A 79 -9.23 -7.36 -14.17
CA SER A 79 -8.86 -8.48 -15.04
C SER A 79 -7.35 -8.56 -15.24
N TYR A 80 -6.65 -7.42 -15.38
CA TYR A 80 -5.18 -7.43 -15.45
C TYR A 80 -4.54 -7.94 -14.15
N VAL A 81 -5.00 -7.49 -12.99
CA VAL A 81 -4.46 -7.98 -11.70
C VAL A 81 -4.71 -9.47 -11.53
N GLN A 82 -5.87 -9.97 -11.95
CA GLN A 82 -6.19 -11.41 -11.96
C GLN A 82 -5.28 -12.18 -12.92
N SER A 83 -5.00 -11.66 -14.11
CA SER A 83 -4.14 -12.30 -15.10
C SER A 83 -2.70 -12.44 -14.60
N VAL A 84 -2.17 -11.40 -13.93
CA VAL A 84 -0.88 -11.46 -13.25
C VAL A 84 -0.88 -12.49 -12.12
N ALA A 85 -1.94 -12.52 -11.29
CA ALA A 85 -2.05 -13.46 -10.18
C ALA A 85 -2.19 -14.93 -10.62
N THR A 86 -2.80 -15.17 -11.78
CA THR A 86 -2.94 -16.50 -12.40
C THR A 86 -1.75 -16.88 -13.29
N LEU A 87 -0.68 -16.07 -13.29
CA LEU A 87 0.54 -16.25 -14.09
C LEU A 87 0.28 -16.25 -15.61
N GLN A 88 -0.82 -15.63 -16.05
CA GLN A 88 -1.20 -15.43 -17.46
C GLN A 88 -1.27 -13.93 -17.76
N ALA A 89 -0.17 -13.21 -17.53
CA ALA A 89 -0.16 -11.75 -17.66
C ALA A 89 -0.49 -11.31 -19.10
N ASP A 90 -1.61 -10.61 -19.25
CA ASP A 90 -2.09 -10.07 -20.53
C ASP A 90 -2.02 -8.53 -20.54
N PRO A 91 -1.00 -7.93 -21.19
CA PRO A 91 -0.85 -6.49 -21.28
C PRO A 91 -1.91 -5.79 -22.15
N SER A 92 -2.62 -6.54 -23.01
CA SER A 92 -3.62 -5.96 -23.92
C SER A 92 -4.79 -5.34 -23.16
N LEU A 93 -5.08 -5.83 -21.95
CA LEU A 93 -6.12 -5.30 -21.06
C LEU A 93 -5.84 -3.87 -20.58
N LEU A 94 -4.60 -3.37 -20.73
CA LEU A 94 -4.21 -2.03 -20.31
C LEU A 94 -4.07 -1.03 -21.46
N THR A 95 -4.30 -1.40 -22.72
CA THR A 95 -4.06 -0.51 -23.88
C THR A 95 -4.79 0.82 -23.73
N ASP A 96 -6.10 0.76 -23.52
CA ASP A 96 -6.99 1.93 -23.51
C ASP A 96 -7.14 2.60 -22.14
N VAL A 97 -6.43 2.09 -21.13
CA VAL A 97 -6.47 2.63 -19.77
C VAL A 97 -5.67 3.93 -19.68
N ASN A 98 -6.27 4.94 -19.05
CA ASN A 98 -5.63 6.24 -18.83
C ASN A 98 -4.26 6.09 -18.13
N PRO A 99 -3.21 6.79 -18.61
CA PRO A 99 -1.86 6.71 -18.04
C PRO A 99 -1.75 6.89 -16.53
N ILE A 100 -2.67 7.64 -15.90
CA ILE A 100 -2.64 7.85 -14.45
C ILE A 100 -2.79 6.54 -13.65
N PHE A 101 -3.59 5.59 -14.14
CA PHE A 101 -3.73 4.28 -13.51
C PHE A 101 -2.48 3.43 -13.71
N LYS A 102 -1.88 3.49 -14.91
CA LYS A 102 -0.60 2.82 -15.20
C LYS A 102 0.52 3.33 -14.30
N PHE A 103 0.56 4.64 -14.06
CA PHE A 103 1.52 5.26 -13.14
C PHE A 103 1.29 4.81 -11.70
N HIS A 104 0.04 4.77 -11.23
CA HIS A 104 -0.28 4.26 -9.90
C HIS A 104 0.13 2.79 -9.74
N MET A 105 -0.16 1.94 -10.73
CA MET A 105 0.24 0.54 -10.73
C MET A 105 1.75 0.37 -10.67
N LEU A 106 2.49 1.17 -11.45
CA LEU A 106 3.95 1.17 -11.39
C LEU A 106 4.46 1.51 -9.99
N LEU A 107 3.94 2.59 -9.38
CA LEU A 107 4.32 2.97 -8.02
C LEU A 107 3.94 1.91 -6.98
N GLY A 108 2.79 1.25 -7.14
CA GLY A 108 2.33 0.19 -6.24
C GLY A 108 3.18 -1.07 -6.36
N MET A 109 3.50 -1.51 -7.58
CA MET A 109 4.33 -2.70 -7.80
C MET A 109 5.77 -2.48 -7.32
N THR A 110 6.31 -1.27 -7.46
CA THR A 110 7.63 -0.95 -6.90
C THR A 110 7.65 -0.94 -5.37
N VAL A 111 6.53 -0.68 -4.69
CA VAL A 111 6.44 -0.86 -3.23
C VAL A 111 6.75 -2.30 -2.84
N PHE A 112 6.22 -3.28 -3.58
CA PHE A 112 6.53 -4.70 -3.33
C PHE A 112 7.99 -5.05 -3.62
N LEU A 113 8.63 -4.37 -4.59
CA LEU A 113 10.05 -4.54 -4.87
C LEU A 113 10.94 -4.04 -3.72
N ILE A 114 10.62 -2.87 -3.14
CA ILE A 114 11.39 -2.31 -2.01
C ILE A 114 11.00 -2.93 -0.66
N PHE A 115 9.89 -3.66 -0.60
CA PHE A 115 9.32 -4.24 0.59
C PHE A 115 10.31 -5.05 1.45
N PRO A 116 11.04 -6.07 0.92
CA PRO A 116 11.93 -6.89 1.76
C PRO A 116 13.16 -6.12 2.25
N PHE A 117 13.50 -5.02 1.58
CA PHE A 117 14.66 -4.18 1.90
C PHE A 117 14.28 -2.96 2.72
N THR A 118 13.14 -2.93 3.38
CA THR A 118 12.71 -1.75 4.13
C THR A 118 12.01 -2.14 5.42
N ARG A 119 11.65 -1.15 6.25
CA ARG A 119 10.88 -1.40 7.48
C ARG A 119 9.49 -1.98 7.19
N LEU A 120 9.01 -2.02 5.94
CA LEU A 120 7.70 -2.56 5.57
C LEU A 120 7.50 -4.02 5.96
N VAL A 121 8.58 -4.78 6.16
CA VAL A 121 8.53 -6.17 6.67
C VAL A 121 7.73 -6.33 7.98
N HIS A 122 7.58 -5.27 8.77
CA HIS A 122 6.75 -5.28 9.97
C HIS A 122 5.28 -5.66 9.71
N ILE A 123 4.79 -5.49 8.48
CA ILE A 123 3.43 -5.88 8.08
C ILE A 123 3.23 -7.40 8.20
N TRP A 124 4.28 -8.22 8.09
CA TRP A 124 4.18 -9.67 8.30
C TRP A 124 4.07 -10.07 9.78
N SER A 125 4.50 -9.20 10.69
CA SER A 125 4.54 -9.46 12.13
C SER A 125 3.27 -8.99 12.84
N VAL A 126 2.13 -8.88 12.13
CA VAL A 126 0.85 -8.49 12.75
C VAL A 126 0.52 -9.52 13.84
N PRO A 127 0.40 -9.10 15.12
CA PRO A 127 0.34 -10.01 16.25
C PRO A 127 -1.07 -10.58 16.46
N LEU A 128 -1.64 -11.23 15.44
CA LEU A 128 -2.98 -11.84 15.52
C LEU A 128 -3.05 -12.91 16.61
N THR A 129 -1.94 -13.63 16.82
CA THR A 129 -1.81 -14.65 17.86
C THR A 129 -1.87 -14.09 19.28
N TYR A 130 -1.71 -12.77 19.48
CA TYR A 130 -1.77 -12.17 20.81
C TYR A 130 -3.16 -12.29 21.44
N LEU A 131 -4.22 -12.29 20.62
CA LEU A 131 -5.61 -12.38 21.09
C LEU A 131 -5.91 -13.68 21.83
N SER A 132 -5.23 -14.77 21.49
CA SER A 132 -5.40 -16.09 22.12
C SER A 132 -4.22 -16.51 23.00
N ARG A 133 -3.23 -15.62 23.19
CA ARG A 133 -1.98 -15.93 23.90
C ARG A 133 -2.19 -15.82 25.41
N ALA A 134 -1.73 -16.82 26.15
CA ALA A 134 -1.65 -16.73 27.61
C ALA A 134 -0.78 -15.53 28.04
N TYR A 135 -1.20 -14.84 29.11
CA TYR A 135 -0.48 -13.66 29.63
C TYR A 135 0.97 -13.99 30.01
N GLN A 136 1.16 -15.10 30.72
CA GLN A 136 2.48 -15.55 31.14
C GLN A 136 3.06 -16.55 30.14
N ILE A 137 4.23 -16.24 29.61
CA ILE A 137 5.01 -17.15 28.77
C ILE A 137 6.29 -17.49 29.49
N VAL A 138 6.40 -18.74 29.92
CA VAL A 138 7.63 -19.30 30.49
C VAL A 138 8.28 -20.17 29.42
N ARG A 139 9.57 -19.96 29.17
CA ARG A 139 10.37 -20.82 28.29
C ARG A 139 11.21 -21.73 29.16
N THR A 140 11.08 -23.05 28.97
CA THR A 140 11.95 -24.02 29.64
C THR A 140 13.35 -24.01 29.01
N LYS A 141 14.35 -24.51 29.74
CA LYS A 141 15.70 -24.69 29.19
C LYS A 141 15.67 -25.79 28.12
N TYR A 142 16.33 -25.53 27.00
CA TYR A 142 16.53 -26.55 25.96
C TYR A 142 17.53 -27.58 26.48
N VAL A 143 17.04 -28.69 27.02
CA VAL A 143 17.90 -29.82 27.42
C VAL A 143 17.94 -30.76 26.24
N THR A 144 19.07 -30.79 25.52
CA THR A 144 19.34 -31.82 24.52
C THR A 144 19.40 -33.16 25.25
N ALA A 145 18.46 -34.06 24.94
CA ALA A 145 18.47 -35.42 25.48
C ALA A 145 19.81 -36.08 25.09
N ARG A 146 20.51 -36.62 26.09
CA ARG A 146 21.82 -37.25 25.96
C ARG A 146 21.65 -38.75 25.76
#